data_AF-A0A0R1QIW9-F1
#
_entry.id   AF-A0A0R1QIW9-F1
#
_cell.length_a   1.000
_cell.length_b   1.000
_cell.length_c   1.000
_cell.angle_alpha   90.00
_cell.angle_beta   90.00
_cell.angle_gamma   90.00
#
_symmetry.space_group_name_H-M   'P 1'
#
loop_
_entity.id
_entity.type
_entity.pdbx_description
1 polymer ?
#
loop_
_entity_poly.entity_id
_entity_poly.type
_entity_poly.pdbx_seq_one_letter_code
_entity_poly.pdbx_strand_id
1 'polypeptide(L)'
;MFINVVQKAQSLFKDYPMKADKQNALANPIFSWHVKYLNYKRKKIVIFTHDASTLTVVLFDVNAKNRSQMQARFEERLADVCENVGISQTTLDEYLRVAGAWQIGPTVNRTQIGRLNDVSMIVQFYLDDHETDEASLSNDLSSSVRNVHYSSVPETLMAKNFVWHKAKVNFKKIDVTHLQDVCQKLKKLAVMDEDYSFTDDYTKFDRQIEKIGKLNDELIASFIDYIEDDYSEKTVKSYQKTLTFYLNEYLAYHFESVFDYDASSIGNLYLHGSSMTETKRVQRTMNKFYQFLAQEKLIESGFIKEMKQLMKSSIESVEDVW
;
A
#
# COMPACT_ATOMS: atom_id res chain seq x y z
N MET A 1 -15.26 3.69 -13.34
CA MET A 1 -15.50 3.56 -11.89
C MET A 1 -14.35 2.79 -11.29
N PHE A 2 -13.75 3.26 -10.20
CA PHE A 2 -12.67 2.56 -9.52
C PHE A 2 -13.21 1.56 -8.51
N ILE A 3 -12.73 0.32 -8.62
CA ILE A 3 -13.04 -0.77 -7.70
C ILE A 3 -11.73 -1.18 -7.02
N ASN A 4 -11.54 -0.72 -5.80
CA ASN A 4 -10.31 -0.90 -5.01
C ASN A 4 -10.43 -2.15 -4.15
N VAL A 5 -9.79 -3.22 -4.59
CA VAL A 5 -10.00 -4.58 -4.07
C VAL A 5 -8.87 -4.98 -3.14
N VAL A 6 -9.21 -5.47 -1.93
CA VAL A 6 -8.22 -6.08 -1.03
C VAL A 6 -7.51 -7.24 -1.72
N GLN A 7 -6.21 -7.41 -1.46
CA GLN A 7 -5.38 -8.41 -2.16
C GLN A 7 -6.03 -9.81 -2.22
N LYS A 8 -6.62 -10.26 -1.11
CA LYS A 8 -7.30 -11.57 -1.01
C LYS A 8 -8.46 -11.73 -2.01
N ALA A 9 -9.15 -10.64 -2.32
CA ALA A 9 -10.35 -10.60 -3.16
C ALA A 9 -10.05 -10.42 -4.66
N GLN A 10 -8.83 -10.04 -5.06
CA GLN A 10 -8.50 -9.73 -6.45
C GLN A 10 -8.80 -10.86 -7.45
N SER A 11 -8.67 -12.12 -7.02
CA SER A 11 -8.97 -13.29 -7.85
C SER A 11 -10.44 -13.38 -8.31
N LEU A 12 -11.37 -12.71 -7.61
CA LEU A 12 -12.77 -12.61 -8.01
C LEU A 12 -13.00 -11.60 -9.13
N PHE A 13 -12.05 -10.69 -9.37
CA PHE A 13 -12.17 -9.58 -10.32
C PHE A 13 -11.29 -9.74 -11.56
N LYS A 14 -10.70 -10.92 -11.77
CA LYS A 14 -9.77 -11.17 -12.87
C LYS A 14 -10.38 -11.06 -14.28
N ASP A 15 -11.71 -11.06 -14.38
CA ASP A 15 -12.41 -10.91 -15.65
C ASP A 15 -12.59 -9.42 -16.04
N TYR A 16 -12.13 -8.47 -15.21
CA TYR A 16 -12.23 -7.02 -15.42
C TYR A 16 -10.84 -6.37 -15.59
N PRO A 17 -10.74 -5.19 -16.23
CA PRO A 17 -9.46 -4.51 -16.46
C PRO A 17 -8.74 -4.10 -15.17
N MET A 18 -7.56 -4.67 -14.91
CA MET A 18 -6.69 -4.26 -13.79
C MET A 18 -5.86 -3.03 -14.16
N LYS A 19 -6.50 -1.85 -14.18
CA LYS A 19 -5.90 -0.59 -14.64
C LYS A 19 -6.19 0.60 -13.74
N ALA A 20 -6.78 0.41 -12.56
CA ALA A 20 -7.08 1.56 -11.70
C ALA A 20 -5.79 2.16 -11.14
N ASP A 21 -5.64 3.47 -11.32
CA ASP A 21 -4.58 4.25 -10.73
C ASP A 21 -4.98 4.72 -9.34
N LYS A 22 -4.14 4.40 -8.34
CA LYS A 22 -4.32 4.76 -6.93
C LYS A 22 -4.54 6.27 -6.77
N GLN A 23 -3.76 7.10 -7.46
CA GLN A 23 -3.84 8.55 -7.27
C GLN A 23 -5.15 9.12 -7.82
N ASN A 24 -5.58 8.63 -8.98
CA ASN A 24 -6.87 9.02 -9.54
C ASN A 24 -8.04 8.53 -8.68
N ALA A 25 -7.97 7.33 -8.09
CA ALA A 25 -9.00 6.85 -7.16
C ALA A 25 -9.11 7.72 -5.89
N LEU A 26 -7.97 8.11 -5.32
CA LEU A 26 -7.93 9.02 -4.15
C LEU A 26 -8.46 10.42 -4.48
N ALA A 27 -8.21 10.94 -5.68
CA ALA A 27 -8.71 12.23 -6.11
C ALA A 27 -10.21 12.21 -6.43
N ASN A 28 -10.81 11.04 -6.64
CA ASN A 28 -12.18 10.88 -7.10
C ASN A 28 -13.00 9.93 -6.22
N PRO A 29 -13.20 10.24 -4.93
CA PRO A 29 -13.89 9.35 -3.99
C PRO A 29 -15.37 9.09 -4.36
N ILE A 30 -16.00 9.97 -5.15
CA ILE A 30 -17.37 9.77 -5.66
C ILE A 30 -17.43 8.65 -6.72
N PHE A 31 -16.34 8.38 -7.44
CA PHE A 31 -16.30 7.32 -8.46
C PHE A 31 -15.55 6.09 -7.97
N SER A 32 -15.38 5.96 -6.65
CA SER A 32 -14.48 4.99 -6.03
C SER A 32 -15.18 4.16 -4.97
N TRP A 33 -14.97 2.85 -5.05
CA TRP A 33 -15.54 1.86 -4.15
C TRP A 33 -14.43 0.97 -3.60
N HIS A 34 -14.44 0.70 -2.30
CA HIS A 34 -13.57 -0.29 -1.68
C HIS A 34 -14.28 -1.62 -1.53
N VAL A 35 -13.55 -2.72 -1.77
CA VAL A 35 -14.13 -4.05 -1.82
C VAL A 35 -13.36 -5.07 -1.00
N LYS A 36 -14.12 -5.86 -0.25
CA LYS A 36 -13.65 -7.06 0.47
C LYS A 36 -14.63 -8.20 0.26
N TYR A 37 -14.21 -9.41 0.55
CA TYR A 37 -15.15 -10.51 0.77
C TYR A 37 -14.96 -11.16 2.13
N LEU A 38 -16.04 -11.73 2.65
CA LEU A 38 -16.02 -12.69 3.76
C LEU A 38 -16.56 -14.05 3.29
N ASN A 39 -16.29 -15.10 4.05
CA ASN A 39 -16.82 -16.42 3.76
C ASN A 39 -17.98 -16.71 4.72
N TYR A 40 -19.12 -17.11 4.19
CA TYR A 40 -20.27 -17.58 4.97
C TYR A 40 -20.81 -18.86 4.36
N LYS A 41 -20.90 -19.94 5.15
CA LYS A 41 -21.34 -21.28 4.69
C LYS A 41 -20.68 -21.71 3.36
N ARG A 42 -19.34 -21.51 3.26
CA ARG A 42 -18.49 -21.77 2.07
C ARG A 42 -18.77 -20.89 0.84
N LYS A 43 -19.66 -19.92 0.93
CA LYS A 43 -19.96 -18.92 -0.10
C LYS A 43 -19.18 -17.65 0.17
N LYS A 44 -18.74 -16.96 -0.89
CA LYS A 44 -18.06 -15.67 -0.77
C LYS A 44 -19.08 -14.56 -0.87
N ILE A 45 -19.13 -13.73 0.17
CA ILE A 45 -20.01 -12.57 0.25
C ILE A 45 -19.14 -11.34 -0.02
N VAL A 46 -19.36 -10.68 -1.15
CA VAL A 46 -18.58 -9.52 -1.60
C VAL A 46 -19.27 -8.26 -1.13
N ILE A 47 -18.54 -7.40 -0.46
CA ILE A 47 -19.02 -6.16 0.15
C ILE A 47 -18.31 -5.01 -0.54
N PHE A 48 -19.09 -4.09 -1.10
CA PHE A 48 -18.64 -2.84 -1.70
C PHE A 48 -19.03 -1.71 -0.77
N THR A 49 -18.11 -0.78 -0.50
CA THR A 49 -18.40 0.44 0.26
C THR A 49 -17.94 1.65 -0.54
N HIS A 50 -18.85 2.62 -0.70
CA HIS A 50 -18.60 3.84 -1.46
C HIS A 50 -17.71 4.80 -0.67
N ASP A 51 -16.66 5.32 -1.31
CA ASP A 51 -15.60 6.04 -0.59
C ASP A 51 -16.06 7.40 -0.07
N ALA A 52 -16.95 8.07 -0.81
CA ALA A 52 -17.45 9.40 -0.46
C ALA A 52 -18.67 9.38 0.47
N SER A 53 -19.49 8.33 0.46
CA SER A 53 -20.81 8.35 1.12
C SER A 53 -21.13 7.14 1.98
N THR A 54 -20.20 6.17 2.08
CA THR A 54 -20.34 4.91 2.82
C THR A 54 -21.52 4.02 2.41
N LEU A 55 -22.17 4.31 1.29
CA LEU A 55 -23.16 3.42 0.68
C LEU A 55 -22.57 2.03 0.53
N THR A 56 -23.35 1.02 0.87
CA THR A 56 -22.88 -0.37 0.92
C THR A 56 -23.74 -1.23 0.01
N VAL A 57 -23.07 -1.96 -0.88
CA VAL A 57 -23.70 -2.97 -1.75
C VAL A 57 -23.11 -4.32 -1.40
N VAL A 58 -23.96 -5.32 -1.19
CA VAL A 58 -23.56 -6.67 -0.83
C VAL A 58 -24.02 -7.66 -1.90
N LEU A 59 -23.08 -8.46 -2.40
CA LEU A 59 -23.34 -9.54 -3.33
C LEU A 59 -23.05 -10.89 -2.66
N PHE A 60 -24.04 -11.76 -2.65
CA PHE A 60 -24.01 -13.08 -2.04
C PHE A 60 -23.52 -14.14 -3.05
N ASP A 61 -22.83 -15.17 -2.58
CA ASP A 61 -22.40 -16.33 -3.39
C ASP A 61 -21.63 -15.97 -4.69
N VAL A 62 -20.65 -15.07 -4.61
CA VAL A 62 -19.78 -14.76 -5.76
C VAL A 62 -18.75 -15.88 -5.95
N ASN A 63 -18.77 -16.51 -7.11
CA ASN A 63 -17.95 -17.66 -7.44
C ASN A 63 -17.50 -17.63 -8.92
N ALA A 64 -16.74 -18.64 -9.33
CA ALA A 64 -16.14 -18.68 -10.66
C ALA A 64 -17.18 -18.70 -11.80
N LYS A 65 -18.42 -19.13 -11.54
CA LYS A 65 -19.49 -19.23 -12.55
C LYS A 65 -20.21 -17.91 -12.79
N ASN A 66 -20.27 -17.02 -11.79
CA ASN A 66 -21.09 -15.80 -11.85
C ASN A 66 -20.28 -14.50 -11.70
N ARG A 67 -18.96 -14.55 -11.43
CA ARG A 67 -18.15 -13.34 -11.25
C ARG A 67 -18.08 -12.42 -12.49
N SER A 68 -18.31 -12.95 -13.68
CA SER A 68 -18.40 -12.16 -14.91
C SER A 68 -19.67 -11.29 -14.98
N GLN A 69 -20.70 -11.63 -14.20
CA GLN A 69 -21.95 -10.88 -14.08
C GLN A 69 -21.96 -9.93 -12.86
N MET A 70 -20.84 -9.85 -12.14
CA MET A 70 -20.77 -9.11 -10.87
C MET A 70 -21.05 -7.62 -11.04
N GLN A 71 -20.61 -7.01 -12.15
CA GLN A 71 -20.92 -5.60 -12.43
C GLN A 71 -22.43 -5.37 -12.58
N ALA A 72 -23.12 -6.19 -13.37
CA ALA A 72 -24.56 -6.06 -13.55
C ALA A 72 -25.33 -6.23 -12.23
N ARG A 73 -24.94 -7.24 -11.42
CA ARG A 73 -25.53 -7.47 -10.09
C ARG A 73 -25.27 -6.31 -9.13
N PHE A 74 -24.07 -5.74 -9.16
CA PHE A 74 -23.74 -4.56 -8.38
C PHE A 74 -24.61 -3.37 -8.77
N GLU A 75 -24.75 -3.09 -10.07
CA GLU A 75 -25.56 -1.97 -10.58
C GLU A 75 -27.05 -2.14 -10.22
N GLU A 76 -27.56 -3.38 -10.29
CA GLU A 76 -28.93 -3.72 -9.85
C GLU A 76 -29.15 -3.44 -8.36
N ARG A 77 -28.26 -3.95 -7.49
CA ARG A 77 -28.35 -3.71 -6.04
C ARG A 77 -28.09 -2.25 -5.67
N LEU A 78 -27.26 -1.54 -6.43
CA LEU A 78 -27.06 -0.11 -6.25
C LEU A 78 -28.34 0.67 -6.57
N ALA A 79 -29.13 0.25 -7.57
CA ALA A 79 -30.42 0.85 -7.85
C ALA A 79 -31.38 0.72 -6.66
N ASP A 80 -31.49 -0.48 -6.09
CA ASP A 80 -32.33 -0.74 -4.91
C ASP A 80 -31.93 0.18 -3.73
N VAL A 81 -30.62 0.29 -3.47
CA VAL A 81 -30.08 1.14 -2.41
C VAL A 81 -30.31 2.63 -2.71
N CYS A 82 -30.09 3.07 -3.95
CA CYS A 82 -30.32 4.45 -4.36
C CYS A 82 -31.78 4.86 -4.18
N GLU A 83 -32.72 4.00 -4.58
CA GLU A 83 -34.15 4.24 -4.39
C GLU A 83 -34.49 4.40 -2.91
N ASN A 84 -34.01 3.48 -2.05
CA ASN A 84 -34.24 3.52 -0.61
C ASN A 84 -33.76 4.84 0.04
N VAL A 85 -32.65 5.39 -0.46
CA VAL A 85 -32.08 6.64 0.06
C VAL A 85 -32.59 7.91 -0.65
N GLY A 86 -33.58 7.79 -1.54
CA GLY A 86 -34.21 8.92 -2.21
C GLY A 86 -33.43 9.48 -3.41
N ILE A 87 -32.53 8.69 -4.01
CA ILE A 87 -31.84 9.04 -5.26
C ILE A 87 -32.68 8.54 -6.43
N SER A 88 -33.01 9.43 -7.36
CA SER A 88 -33.80 9.07 -8.54
C SER A 88 -33.01 8.18 -9.51
N GLN A 89 -33.71 7.31 -10.24
CA GLN A 89 -33.11 6.49 -11.29
C GLN A 89 -32.34 7.35 -12.31
N THR A 90 -32.87 8.51 -12.71
CA THR A 90 -32.17 9.43 -13.63
C THR A 90 -30.82 9.89 -13.10
N THR A 91 -30.71 10.12 -11.79
CA THR A 91 -29.45 10.53 -11.14
C THR A 91 -28.47 9.37 -11.10
N LEU A 92 -28.95 8.15 -10.82
CA LEU A 92 -28.13 6.94 -10.85
C LEU A 92 -27.62 6.63 -12.27
N ASP A 93 -28.47 6.74 -13.29
CA ASP A 93 -28.08 6.53 -14.68
C ASP A 93 -26.99 7.53 -15.09
N GLU A 94 -27.12 8.79 -14.69
CA GLU A 94 -26.10 9.80 -14.91
C GLU A 94 -24.80 9.50 -14.15
N TYR A 95 -24.90 9.06 -12.89
CA TYR A 95 -23.76 8.61 -12.10
C TYR A 95 -22.99 7.49 -12.81
N LEU A 96 -23.67 6.41 -13.20
CA LEU A 96 -23.07 5.25 -13.86
C LEU A 96 -22.45 5.64 -15.21
N ARG A 97 -23.14 6.50 -15.98
CA ARG A 97 -22.64 7.04 -17.25
C ARG A 97 -21.34 7.83 -17.08
N VAL A 98 -21.26 8.72 -16.09
CA VAL A 98 -20.07 9.54 -15.84
C VAL A 98 -18.95 8.72 -15.20
N ALA A 99 -19.28 7.80 -14.29
CA ALA A 99 -18.32 6.93 -13.64
C ALA A 99 -17.64 6.00 -14.65
N GLY A 100 -18.39 5.52 -15.66
CA GLY A 100 -17.87 4.65 -16.72
C GLY A 100 -17.47 3.25 -16.21
N ALA A 101 -16.91 2.45 -17.12
CA ALA A 101 -16.59 1.04 -16.88
C ALA A 101 -15.69 0.80 -15.64
N TRP A 102 -15.81 -0.38 -15.05
CA TRP A 102 -14.99 -0.80 -13.92
C TRP A 102 -13.50 -0.83 -14.27
N GLN A 103 -12.71 -0.25 -13.38
CA GLN A 103 -11.26 -0.32 -13.36
C GLN A 103 -10.86 -0.89 -12.00
N ILE A 104 -10.22 -2.06 -12.02
CA ILE A 104 -9.85 -2.77 -10.80
C ILE A 104 -8.46 -2.31 -10.36
N GLY A 105 -8.31 -2.02 -9.07
CA GLY A 105 -7.05 -1.62 -8.46
C GLY A 105 -6.84 -2.25 -7.08
N PRO A 106 -5.63 -2.15 -6.53
CA PRO A 106 -5.40 -2.44 -5.12
C PRO A 106 -6.12 -1.42 -4.24
N THR A 107 -6.36 -1.77 -2.97
CA THR A 107 -6.86 -0.82 -1.96
C THR A 107 -5.97 0.41 -1.86
N VAL A 108 -6.58 1.59 -1.82
CA VAL A 108 -5.85 2.86 -1.93
C VAL A 108 -5.69 3.58 -0.58
N ASN A 109 -6.50 3.24 0.44
CA ASN A 109 -6.51 3.94 1.73
C ASN A 109 -6.74 3.00 2.94
N ARG A 110 -5.90 3.12 3.98
CA ARG A 110 -6.03 2.36 5.25
C ARG A 110 -7.32 2.68 6.02
N THR A 111 -7.80 3.92 5.95
CA THR A 111 -9.08 4.33 6.58
C THR A 111 -10.25 3.58 5.96
N GLN A 112 -10.24 3.39 4.63
CA GLN A 112 -11.29 2.62 3.95
C GLN A 112 -11.20 1.12 4.28
N ILE A 113 -10.01 0.58 4.54
CA ILE A 113 -9.84 -0.79 5.06
C ILE A 113 -10.46 -0.91 6.47
N GLY A 114 -10.24 0.09 7.33
CA GLY A 114 -10.88 0.17 8.65
C GLY A 114 -12.41 0.11 8.53
N ARG A 115 -12.99 0.98 7.71
CA ARG A 115 -14.44 1.00 7.42
C ARG A 115 -14.93 -0.33 6.87
N LEU A 116 -14.22 -0.95 5.92
CA LEU A 116 -14.58 -2.27 5.40
C LEU A 116 -14.62 -3.33 6.51
N ASN A 117 -13.77 -3.26 7.53
CA ASN A 117 -13.82 -4.18 8.66
C ASN A 117 -15.04 -3.93 9.55
N ASP A 118 -15.38 -2.67 9.81
CA ASP A 118 -16.58 -2.29 10.56
C ASP A 118 -17.84 -2.78 9.83
N VAL A 119 -17.96 -2.49 8.53
CA VAL A 119 -19.06 -2.99 7.69
C VAL A 119 -19.09 -4.51 7.65
N SER A 120 -17.93 -5.18 7.54
CA SER A 120 -17.87 -6.65 7.56
C SER A 120 -18.45 -7.24 8.85
N MET A 121 -18.25 -6.58 9.99
CA MET A 121 -18.78 -7.03 11.28
C MET A 121 -20.31 -6.95 11.30
N ILE A 122 -20.86 -5.86 10.78
CA ILE A 122 -22.31 -5.69 10.67
C ILE A 122 -22.88 -6.72 9.68
N VAL A 123 -22.27 -6.92 8.52
CA VAL A 123 -22.68 -7.96 7.56
C VAL A 123 -22.69 -9.34 8.22
N GLN A 124 -21.67 -9.67 9.02
CA GLN A 124 -21.59 -10.95 9.73
C GLN A 124 -22.76 -11.12 10.70
N PHE A 125 -23.17 -10.07 11.41
CA PHE A 125 -24.32 -10.08 12.30
C PHE A 125 -25.62 -10.46 11.56
N TYR A 126 -25.92 -9.82 10.43
CA TYR A 126 -27.09 -10.18 9.61
C TYR A 126 -27.03 -11.62 9.07
N LEU A 127 -25.84 -12.07 8.64
CA LEU A 127 -25.65 -13.44 8.16
C LEU A 127 -25.85 -14.48 9.27
N ASP A 128 -25.45 -14.16 10.51
CA ASP A 128 -25.65 -15.04 11.66
C ASP A 128 -27.15 -15.20 11.96
N ASP A 129 -27.95 -14.14 11.76
CA ASP A 129 -29.42 -14.15 11.79
C ASP A 129 -30.08 -14.75 10.52
N HIS A 130 -29.27 -15.36 9.65
CA HIS A 130 -29.69 -16.05 8.42
C HIS A 130 -30.27 -15.15 7.32
N GLU A 131 -30.09 -13.83 7.42
CA GLU A 131 -30.37 -12.94 6.30
C GLU A 131 -29.33 -13.16 5.19
N THR A 132 -29.80 -13.49 3.99
CA THR A 132 -28.95 -13.80 2.83
C THR A 132 -29.45 -13.16 1.55
N ASP A 133 -30.57 -12.46 1.60
CA ASP A 133 -31.10 -11.69 0.49
C ASP A 133 -30.24 -10.44 0.26
N GLU A 134 -29.77 -10.26 -0.98
CA GLU A 134 -28.83 -9.20 -1.32
C GLU A 134 -29.45 -7.81 -1.23
N ALA A 135 -30.73 -7.67 -1.58
CA ALA A 135 -31.43 -6.40 -1.56
C ALA A 135 -31.68 -5.98 -0.10
N SER A 136 -32.16 -6.90 0.73
CA SER A 136 -32.30 -6.73 2.19
C SER A 136 -30.97 -6.29 2.82
N LEU A 137 -29.90 -7.08 2.63
CA LEU A 137 -28.57 -6.77 3.16
C LEU A 137 -28.06 -5.40 2.71
N SER A 138 -28.14 -5.09 1.41
CA SER A 138 -27.61 -3.84 0.87
C SER A 138 -28.35 -2.61 1.42
N ASN A 139 -29.68 -2.68 1.56
CA ASN A 139 -30.51 -1.61 2.09
C ASN A 139 -30.28 -1.40 3.60
N ASP A 140 -30.30 -2.48 4.37
CA ASP A 140 -30.17 -2.45 5.83
C ASP A 140 -28.78 -2.00 6.26
N LEU A 141 -27.73 -2.46 5.56
CA LEU A 141 -26.36 -2.06 5.84
C LEU A 141 -26.10 -0.61 5.43
N SER A 142 -26.60 -0.19 4.27
CA SER A 142 -26.49 1.22 3.87
C SER A 142 -27.14 2.14 4.89
N SER A 143 -28.24 1.73 5.52
CA SER A 143 -28.86 2.49 6.60
C SER A 143 -28.07 2.45 7.92
N SER A 144 -27.62 1.26 8.33
CA SER A 144 -26.89 1.06 9.60
C SER A 144 -25.52 1.76 9.61
N VAL A 145 -24.76 1.65 8.51
CA VAL A 145 -23.42 2.24 8.37
C VAL A 145 -23.48 3.77 8.28
N ARG A 146 -24.56 4.33 7.70
CA ARG A 146 -24.78 5.79 7.66
C ARG A 146 -24.99 6.38 9.05
N ASN A 147 -25.71 5.68 9.93
CA ASN A 147 -25.94 6.14 11.30
C ASN A 147 -24.65 6.20 12.13
N VAL A 148 -23.66 5.36 11.79
CA VAL A 148 -22.34 5.34 12.46
C VAL A 148 -21.41 6.43 11.91
N HIS A 149 -21.50 6.76 10.62
CA HIS A 149 -20.57 7.66 9.94
C HIS A 149 -21.16 9.02 9.50
N TYR A 150 -22.40 9.35 9.88
CA TYR A 150 -23.10 10.63 9.62
C TYR A 150 -22.91 11.17 8.20
N SER A 151 -23.17 10.35 7.18
CA SER A 151 -22.98 10.73 5.77
C SER A 151 -24.31 11.07 5.08
N SER A 152 -24.46 12.30 4.58
CA SER A 152 -25.63 12.71 3.76
C SER A 152 -25.46 12.20 2.32
N VAL A 153 -25.90 10.96 2.08
CA VAL A 153 -25.81 10.31 0.77
C VAL A 153 -26.47 11.12 -0.36
N PRO A 154 -27.69 11.68 -0.20
CA PRO A 154 -28.33 12.45 -1.25
C PRO A 154 -27.54 13.70 -1.64
N GLU A 155 -26.91 14.39 -0.68
CA GLU A 155 -26.05 15.55 -0.95
C GLU A 155 -24.78 15.15 -1.68
N THR A 156 -24.17 14.02 -1.31
CA THR A 156 -22.95 13.51 -1.96
C THR A 156 -23.20 13.06 -3.39
N LEU A 157 -24.31 12.36 -3.65
CA LEU A 157 -24.66 11.81 -4.97
C LEU A 157 -25.58 12.71 -5.82
N MET A 158 -25.51 14.03 -5.62
CA MET A 158 -26.16 14.97 -6.53
C MET A 158 -25.41 15.04 -7.87
N ALA A 159 -26.14 15.15 -8.99
CA ALA A 159 -25.56 15.22 -10.34
C ALA A 159 -24.48 16.30 -10.51
N LYS A 160 -24.63 17.45 -9.83
CA LYS A 160 -23.64 18.54 -9.83
C LYS A 160 -22.24 18.12 -9.31
N ASN A 161 -22.16 17.06 -8.51
CA ASN A 161 -20.91 16.56 -7.92
C ASN A 161 -20.23 15.51 -8.80
N PHE A 162 -20.84 15.08 -9.91
CA PHE A 162 -20.27 14.06 -10.81
C PHE A 162 -19.22 14.69 -11.73
N VAL A 163 -18.13 15.15 -11.13
CA VAL A 163 -17.02 15.82 -11.80
C VAL A 163 -15.74 15.06 -11.51
N TRP A 164 -15.04 14.68 -12.58
CA TRP A 164 -13.72 14.07 -12.49
C TRP A 164 -12.67 15.13 -12.12
N HIS A 165 -11.95 14.88 -11.03
CA HIS A 165 -10.80 15.64 -10.60
C HIS A 165 -9.51 14.99 -11.09
N LYS A 166 -8.58 15.82 -11.58
CA LYS A 166 -7.23 15.34 -11.90
C LYS A 166 -6.52 14.98 -10.60
N ALA A 167 -5.89 13.80 -10.56
CA ALA A 167 -4.97 13.46 -9.49
C ALA A 167 -3.90 14.56 -9.35
N LYS A 168 -3.72 15.06 -8.11
CA LYS A 168 -2.55 15.86 -7.79
C LYS A 168 -1.36 14.90 -7.78
N VAL A 169 -0.62 14.85 -8.88
CA VAL A 169 0.64 14.15 -8.90
C VAL A 169 1.65 15.06 -8.22
N ASN A 170 1.84 14.87 -6.92
CA ASN A 170 2.86 15.57 -6.17
C ASN A 170 4.20 14.90 -6.49
N PHE A 171 4.73 15.14 -7.69
CA PHE A 171 6.14 14.86 -7.94
C PHE A 171 6.92 15.88 -7.11
N LYS A 172 7.25 15.54 -5.86
CA LYS A 172 8.38 16.21 -5.21
C LYS A 172 9.55 16.02 -6.17
N LYS A 173 10.07 17.13 -6.69
CA LYS A 173 11.13 17.10 -7.71
C LYS A 173 12.40 16.65 -7.01
N ILE A 174 12.66 15.35 -7.05
CA ILE A 174 13.91 14.77 -6.55
C ILE A 174 15.02 15.22 -7.49
N ASP A 175 16.09 15.77 -6.94
CA ASP A 175 17.29 16.07 -7.71
C ASP A 175 18.07 14.78 -7.99
N VAL A 176 17.62 14.04 -9.01
CA VAL A 176 18.21 12.75 -9.39
C VAL A 176 19.70 12.89 -9.72
N THR A 177 20.13 14.03 -10.27
CA THR A 177 21.55 14.26 -10.60
C THR A 177 22.40 14.33 -9.35
N HIS A 178 21.93 15.06 -8.33
CA HIS A 178 22.58 15.12 -7.02
C HIS A 178 22.61 13.73 -6.36
N LEU A 179 21.50 13.00 -6.36
CA LEU A 179 21.47 11.66 -5.78
C LEU A 179 22.37 10.66 -6.51
N GLN A 180 22.54 10.78 -7.83
CA GLN A 180 23.51 9.98 -8.57
C GLN A 180 24.94 10.23 -8.11
N ASP A 181 25.31 11.48 -7.85
CA ASP A 181 26.61 11.85 -7.28
C ASP A 181 26.79 11.27 -5.86
N VAL A 182 25.76 11.37 -5.01
CA VAL A 182 25.75 10.74 -3.68
C VAL A 182 25.96 9.22 -3.78
N CYS A 183 25.25 8.54 -4.69
CA CYS A 183 25.40 7.10 -4.93
C CYS A 183 26.82 6.74 -5.39
N GLN A 184 27.41 7.54 -6.30
CA GLN A 184 28.78 7.31 -6.77
C GLN A 184 29.81 7.51 -5.66
N LYS A 185 29.62 8.50 -4.79
CA LYS A 185 30.49 8.75 -3.64
C LYS A 185 30.44 7.59 -2.65
N LEU A 186 29.24 7.09 -2.32
CA LEU A 186 29.06 5.93 -1.44
C LEU A 186 29.77 4.68 -2.00
N LYS A 187 29.59 4.37 -3.28
CA LYS A 187 30.27 3.25 -3.94
C LYS A 187 31.79 3.35 -3.91
N LYS A 188 32.35 4.58 -3.98
CA LYS A 188 33.80 4.79 -3.92
C LYS A 188 34.34 4.65 -2.50
N LEU A 189 33.61 5.19 -1.51
CA LEU A 189 34.04 5.16 -0.11
C LEU A 189 34.04 3.73 0.46
N ALA A 190 33.15 2.86 -0.02
CA ALA A 190 33.11 1.45 0.38
C ALA A 190 34.29 0.60 -0.16
N VAL A 191 35.00 1.07 -1.19
CA VAL A 191 36.08 0.31 -1.87
C VAL A 191 37.48 0.69 -1.38
N MET A 192 37.64 1.78 -0.63
CA MET A 192 38.95 2.36 -0.30
C MET A 192 39.67 1.72 0.91
N ASP A 193 39.57 0.40 1.10
CA ASP A 193 40.09 -0.27 2.31
C ASP A 193 40.92 -1.54 2.06
N GLU A 194 41.97 -1.45 1.24
CA GLU A 194 43.04 -2.48 1.23
C GLU A 194 44.29 -2.07 2.06
N ASP A 195 44.34 -0.85 2.59
CA ASP A 195 45.57 -0.30 3.22
C ASP A 195 45.33 0.41 4.57
N TYR A 196 44.25 0.09 5.29
CA TYR A 196 44.16 0.43 6.71
C TYR A 196 44.92 -0.61 7.53
N SER A 197 46.21 -0.39 7.73
CA SER A 197 46.87 -0.97 8.89
C SER A 197 46.14 -0.50 10.15
N PHE A 198 45.90 -1.42 11.09
CA PHE A 198 45.34 -1.22 12.45
C PHE A 198 46.18 -0.26 13.34
N THR A 199 46.85 0.72 12.75
CA THR A 199 47.75 1.67 13.39
C THR A 199 46.97 2.93 13.78
N ASP A 200 46.47 2.91 15.02
CA ASP A 200 46.30 4.01 16.00
C ASP A 200 45.52 5.30 15.66
N ASP A 201 45.01 5.53 14.46
CA ASP A 201 44.23 6.75 14.17
C ASP A 201 42.71 6.51 14.11
N TYR A 202 42.11 6.21 15.28
CA TYR A 202 40.65 6.13 15.46
C TYR A 202 39.91 7.35 14.90
N THR A 203 40.55 8.53 14.85
CA THR A 203 39.92 9.74 14.31
C THR A 203 39.73 9.69 12.80
N LYS A 204 40.54 8.93 12.05
CA LYS A 204 40.31 8.70 10.61
C LYS A 204 39.17 7.73 10.36
N PHE A 205 39.04 6.70 11.21
CA PHE A 205 37.94 5.73 11.16
C PHE A 205 36.60 6.44 11.40
N ASP A 206 36.48 7.22 12.48
CA ASP A 206 35.27 7.97 12.80
C ASP A 206 34.89 8.97 11.69
N ARG A 207 35.87 9.66 11.10
CA ARG A 207 35.63 10.60 9.99
C ARG A 207 35.11 9.90 8.73
N GLN A 208 35.55 8.68 8.44
CA GLN A 208 35.06 7.90 7.30
C GLN A 208 33.59 7.51 7.53
N ILE A 209 33.28 6.97 8.72
CA ILE A 209 31.91 6.62 9.11
C ILE A 209 31.00 7.84 9.05
N GLU A 210 31.44 8.99 9.56
CA GLU A 210 30.66 10.24 9.51
C GLU A 210 30.38 10.69 8.07
N LYS A 211 31.34 10.51 7.14
CA LYS A 211 31.13 10.82 5.71
C LYS A 211 30.11 9.90 5.07
N ILE A 212 30.20 8.59 5.33
CA ILE A 212 29.22 7.61 4.84
C ILE A 212 27.83 7.95 5.41
N GLY A 213 27.76 8.22 6.72
CA GLY A 213 26.53 8.60 7.40
C GLY A 213 25.85 9.84 6.80
N LYS A 214 26.60 10.90 6.51
CA LYS A 214 26.06 12.10 5.85
C LYS A 214 25.46 11.80 4.47
N LEU A 215 26.15 11.01 3.65
CA LEU A 215 25.67 10.63 2.32
C LEU A 215 24.43 9.73 2.41
N ASN A 216 24.40 8.80 3.37
CA ASN A 216 23.23 7.98 3.65
C ASN A 216 22.04 8.83 4.09
N ASP A 217 22.25 9.82 4.97
CA ASP A 217 21.18 10.71 5.45
C ASP A 217 20.53 11.50 4.32
N GLU A 218 21.29 11.90 3.29
CA GLU A 218 20.75 12.54 2.08
C GLU A 218 19.83 11.60 1.28
N LEU A 219 20.22 10.33 1.11
CA LEU A 219 19.37 9.32 0.46
C LEU A 219 18.14 9.00 1.31
N ILE A 220 18.30 8.89 2.63
CA ILE A 220 17.20 8.65 3.56
C ILE A 220 16.21 9.81 3.51
N ALA A 221 16.66 11.05 3.59
CA ALA A 221 15.80 12.23 3.51
C ALA A 221 14.98 12.23 2.21
N SER A 222 15.63 11.94 1.08
CA SER A 222 14.95 11.86 -0.23
C SER A 222 13.93 10.72 -0.28
N PHE A 223 14.23 9.56 0.31
CA PHE A 223 13.28 8.47 0.43
C PHE A 223 12.10 8.81 1.33
N ILE A 224 12.35 9.47 2.46
CA ILE A 224 11.32 9.90 3.40
C ILE A 224 10.38 10.90 2.75
N ASP A 225 10.94 11.89 2.05
CA ASP A 225 10.17 12.83 1.24
C ASP A 225 9.34 12.13 0.17
N TYR A 226 9.87 11.08 -0.46
CA TYR A 226 9.19 10.30 -1.49
C TYR A 226 7.98 9.53 -0.95
N ILE A 227 8.03 9.04 0.30
CA ILE A 227 6.98 8.18 0.86
C ILE A 227 6.02 8.91 1.82
N GLU A 228 6.25 10.18 2.15
CA GLU A 228 5.52 10.86 3.23
C GLU A 228 4.01 10.92 3.01
N ASP A 229 3.58 11.11 1.75
CA ASP A 229 2.17 11.22 1.38
C ASP A 229 1.47 9.85 1.35
N ASP A 230 2.23 8.76 1.28
CA ASP A 230 1.73 7.38 1.15
C ASP A 230 1.57 6.66 2.49
N TYR A 231 2.18 7.16 3.56
CA TYR A 231 2.28 6.48 4.84
C TYR A 231 2.00 7.42 6.02
N SER A 232 1.54 6.86 7.15
CA SER A 232 1.35 7.66 8.36
C SER A 232 2.69 8.16 8.92
N GLU A 233 2.68 9.31 9.58
CA GLU A 233 3.87 9.89 10.23
C GLU A 233 4.64 8.87 11.10
N LYS A 234 3.92 8.05 11.89
CA LYS A 234 4.52 6.97 12.69
C LYS A 234 5.26 5.94 11.82
N THR A 235 4.71 5.61 10.66
CA THR A 235 5.30 4.65 9.72
C THR A 235 6.53 5.26 9.05
N VAL A 236 6.44 6.52 8.62
CA VAL A 236 7.55 7.29 8.04
C VAL A 236 8.73 7.40 9.02
N LYS A 237 8.46 7.79 10.28
CA LYS A 237 9.47 7.81 11.35
C LYS A 237 10.09 6.44 11.61
N SER A 238 9.29 5.38 11.54
CA SER A 238 9.82 4.01 11.66
C SER A 238 10.75 3.65 10.52
N TYR A 239 10.44 4.04 9.28
CA TYR A 239 11.32 3.80 8.14
C TYR A 239 12.64 4.57 8.29
N GLN A 240 12.56 5.86 8.64
CA GLN A 240 13.74 6.70 8.86
C GLN A 240 14.64 6.08 9.94
N LYS A 241 14.08 5.78 11.13
CA LYS A 241 14.85 5.18 12.23
C LYS A 241 15.51 3.86 11.83
N THR A 242 14.79 2.99 11.12
CA THR A 242 15.33 1.70 10.69
C THR A 242 16.44 1.85 9.65
N LEU A 243 16.33 2.80 8.72
CA LEU A 243 17.39 3.08 7.75
C LEU A 243 18.60 3.72 8.40
N THR A 244 18.42 4.71 9.29
CA THR A 244 19.52 5.31 10.03
C THR A 244 20.29 4.26 10.83
N PHE A 245 19.58 3.39 11.57
CA PHE A 245 20.20 2.29 12.28
C PHE A 245 21.00 1.38 11.33
N TYR A 246 20.36 0.84 10.29
CA TYR A 246 21.04 -0.16 9.47
C TYR A 246 22.14 0.42 8.59
N LEU A 247 21.93 1.57 7.96
CA LEU A 247 22.90 2.17 7.04
C LEU A 247 24.05 2.86 7.79
N ASN A 248 23.75 3.60 8.87
CA ASN A 248 24.76 4.43 9.55
C ASN A 248 25.37 3.73 10.77
N GLU A 249 24.58 2.97 11.53
CA GLU A 249 25.07 2.33 12.76
C GLU A 249 25.56 0.89 12.53
N TYR A 250 25.15 0.25 11.43
CA TYR A 250 25.61 -1.10 11.08
C TYR A 250 26.53 -1.11 9.86
N LEU A 251 26.06 -0.78 8.65
CA LEU A 251 26.87 -0.91 7.43
C LEU A 251 28.06 0.05 7.41
N ALA A 252 27.88 1.32 7.77
CA ALA A 252 28.99 2.28 7.77
C ALA A 252 30.14 1.87 8.69
N TYR A 253 29.87 1.19 9.82
CA TYR A 253 30.89 0.64 10.71
C TYR A 253 31.68 -0.53 10.11
N HIS A 254 31.12 -1.19 9.10
CA HIS A 254 31.79 -2.22 8.30
C HIS A 254 32.38 -1.65 7.01
N PHE A 255 32.37 -0.33 6.83
CA PHE A 255 32.71 0.36 5.57
C PHE A 255 31.91 -0.12 4.37
N GLU A 256 30.71 -0.64 4.61
CA GLU A 256 29.79 -1.08 3.57
C GLU A 256 28.78 0.03 3.27
N SER A 257 28.32 0.04 2.03
CA SER A 257 27.23 0.89 1.56
C SER A 257 26.02 0.05 1.18
N VAL A 258 24.89 0.72 0.96
CA VAL A 258 23.67 0.09 0.43
C VAL A 258 23.83 -0.49 -0.99
N PHE A 259 25.00 -0.34 -1.63
CA PHE A 259 25.28 -0.88 -2.95
C PHE A 259 26.12 -2.16 -2.92
N ASP A 260 26.64 -2.53 -1.75
CA ASP A 260 27.47 -3.72 -1.57
C ASP A 260 26.57 -4.94 -1.31
N TYR A 261 26.98 -6.11 -1.80
CA TYR A 261 26.18 -7.34 -1.61
C TYR A 261 26.09 -7.73 -0.13
N ASP A 262 27.06 -7.34 0.70
CA ASP A 262 27.05 -7.58 2.14
C ASP A 262 25.93 -6.81 2.86
N ALA A 263 25.40 -5.74 2.26
CA ALA A 263 24.17 -5.09 2.72
C ALA A 263 22.92 -6.00 2.63
N SER A 264 23.04 -7.18 2.02
CA SER A 264 22.00 -8.21 2.03
C SER A 264 22.09 -9.17 3.21
N SER A 265 23.19 -9.16 3.98
CA SER A 265 23.49 -10.07 5.09
C SER A 265 22.73 -9.70 6.38
N ILE A 266 21.46 -9.31 6.27
CA ILE A 266 20.61 -8.83 7.37
C ILE A 266 20.45 -9.86 8.48
N GLY A 267 20.52 -11.16 8.17
CA GLY A 267 20.48 -12.25 9.14
C GLY A 267 21.55 -12.12 10.22
N ASN A 268 22.71 -11.52 9.91
CA ASN A 268 23.78 -11.28 10.87
C ASN A 268 23.33 -10.42 12.06
N LEU A 269 22.38 -9.50 11.87
CA LEU A 269 21.83 -8.72 12.98
C LEU A 269 21.27 -9.62 14.09
N TYR A 270 20.62 -10.72 13.72
CA TYR A 270 20.09 -11.67 14.69
C TYR A 270 21.22 -12.36 15.47
N LEU A 271 22.30 -12.74 14.77
CA LEU A 271 23.50 -13.30 15.39
C LEU A 271 24.19 -12.31 16.33
N HIS A 272 24.03 -11.01 16.09
CA HIS A 272 24.56 -9.92 16.92
C HIS A 272 23.56 -9.36 17.94
N GLY A 273 22.46 -10.09 18.22
CA GLY A 273 21.57 -9.80 19.34
C GLY A 273 20.30 -9.01 19.01
N SER A 274 20.05 -8.66 17.74
CA SER A 274 18.75 -8.12 17.33
C SER A 274 17.67 -9.20 17.39
N SER A 275 16.43 -8.79 17.67
CA SER A 275 15.30 -9.72 17.62
C SER A 275 14.94 -10.10 16.18
N MET A 276 14.41 -11.30 15.94
CA MET A 276 13.92 -11.70 14.60
C MET A 276 12.87 -10.72 14.04
N THR A 277 12.07 -10.11 14.91
CA THR A 277 11.10 -9.07 14.52
C THR A 277 11.78 -7.81 13.96
N GLU A 278 12.91 -7.42 14.55
CA GLU A 278 13.73 -6.30 14.11
C GLU A 278 14.47 -6.62 12.82
N THR A 279 15.10 -7.80 12.73
CA THR A 279 15.74 -8.32 11.50
C THR A 279 14.77 -8.28 10.31
N LYS A 280 13.55 -8.82 10.47
CA LYS A 280 12.50 -8.76 9.45
C LYS A 280 12.00 -7.34 9.17
N ARG A 281 12.10 -6.42 10.14
CA ARG A 281 11.76 -5.00 9.93
C ARG A 281 12.80 -4.34 9.04
N VAL A 282 14.09 -4.53 9.31
CA VAL A 282 15.20 -4.05 8.47
C VAL A 282 15.02 -4.55 7.04
N GLN A 283 14.76 -5.85 6.84
CA GLN A 283 14.50 -6.42 5.52
C GLN A 283 13.34 -5.73 4.79
N ARG A 284 12.19 -5.54 5.44
CA ARG A 284 11.02 -4.86 4.82
C ARG A 284 11.33 -3.41 4.46
N THR A 285 12.08 -2.72 5.31
CA THR A 285 12.49 -1.33 5.09
C THR A 285 13.49 -1.23 3.93
N MET A 286 14.53 -2.06 3.92
CA MET A 286 15.51 -2.12 2.82
C MET A 286 14.85 -2.47 1.49
N ASN A 287 13.91 -3.43 1.48
CA ASN A 287 13.13 -3.75 0.28
C ASN A 287 12.38 -2.56 -0.31
N LYS A 288 11.89 -1.65 0.55
CA LYS A 288 11.20 -0.42 0.13
C LYS A 288 12.17 0.65 -0.33
N PHE A 289 13.30 0.78 0.37
CA PHE A 289 14.36 1.70 0.00
C PHE A 289 14.98 1.36 -1.36
N TYR A 290 15.28 0.08 -1.62
CA TYR A 290 15.72 -0.35 -2.96
C TYR A 290 14.66 -0.13 -4.04
N GLN A 291 13.37 -0.29 -3.73
CA GLN A 291 12.29 0.03 -4.68
C GLN A 291 12.35 1.49 -5.10
N PHE A 292 12.53 2.39 -4.14
CA PHE A 292 12.71 3.81 -4.38
C PHE A 292 13.94 4.08 -5.27
N LEU A 293 15.11 3.57 -4.90
CA LEU A 293 16.34 3.76 -5.69
C LEU A 293 16.18 3.28 -7.15
N ALA A 294 15.48 2.15 -7.36
CA ALA A 294 15.23 1.62 -8.70
C ALA A 294 14.20 2.47 -9.49
N GLN A 295 13.16 2.98 -8.83
CA GLN A 295 12.14 3.85 -9.43
C GLN A 295 12.74 5.17 -9.91
N GLU A 296 13.65 5.74 -9.13
CA GLU A 296 14.41 6.95 -9.47
C GLU A 296 15.61 6.68 -10.39
N LYS A 297 15.78 5.44 -10.88
CA LYS A 297 16.88 5.02 -11.77
C LYS A 297 18.28 5.27 -11.19
N LEU A 298 18.41 5.21 -9.87
CA LEU A 298 19.69 5.29 -9.15
C LEU A 298 20.41 3.92 -9.12
N ILE A 299 19.64 2.83 -9.26
CA ILE A 299 20.15 1.46 -9.40
C ILE A 299 19.41 0.71 -10.51
N GLU A 300 20.01 -0.38 -10.97
CA GLU A 300 19.39 -1.25 -11.97
C GLU A 300 18.30 -2.15 -11.39
N SER A 301 17.31 -2.47 -12.21
CA SER A 301 16.21 -3.37 -11.82
C SER A 301 16.66 -4.81 -11.54
N GLY A 302 17.78 -5.26 -12.11
CA GLY A 302 18.40 -6.56 -11.81
C GLY A 302 18.92 -6.62 -10.38
N PHE A 303 19.64 -5.57 -9.96
CA PHE A 303 20.25 -5.47 -8.64
C PHE A 303 19.21 -5.58 -7.50
N ILE A 304 18.08 -4.86 -7.59
CA ILE A 304 17.02 -4.97 -6.58
C ILE A 304 16.44 -6.39 -6.46
N LYS A 305 16.31 -7.12 -7.58
CA LYS A 305 15.75 -8.48 -7.57
C LYS A 305 16.70 -9.42 -6.83
N GLU A 306 17.99 -9.28 -7.08
CA GLU A 306 19.05 -10.04 -6.42
C GLU A 306 19.15 -9.73 -4.93
N MET A 307 19.25 -8.44 -4.55
CA MET A 307 19.31 -8.03 -3.13
C MET A 307 18.10 -8.52 -2.33
N LYS A 308 16.90 -8.48 -2.92
CA LYS A 308 15.68 -9.05 -2.31
C LYS A 308 15.79 -10.54 -2.01
N GLN A 309 16.38 -11.29 -2.93
CA GLN A 309 16.56 -12.73 -2.77
C GLN A 309 17.63 -13.02 -1.72
N LEU A 310 18.77 -12.34 -1.77
CA LEU A 310 19.85 -12.51 -0.81
C LEU A 310 19.41 -12.15 0.61
N MET A 311 18.74 -11.01 0.81
CA MET A 311 18.18 -10.63 2.12
C MET A 311 17.14 -11.61 2.64
N LYS A 312 16.42 -12.31 1.75
CA LYS A 312 15.49 -13.35 2.15
C LYS A 312 16.23 -14.59 2.62
N SER A 313 17.16 -15.08 1.81
CA SER A 313 17.98 -16.24 2.13
C SER A 313 18.82 -16.03 3.41
N SER A 314 19.35 -14.83 3.63
CA SER A 314 20.10 -14.47 4.83
C SER A 314 19.29 -14.60 6.12
N ILE A 315 17.98 -14.32 6.09
CA ILE A 315 17.11 -14.51 7.25
C ILE A 315 16.75 -15.99 7.42
N GLU A 316 16.38 -16.67 6.32
CA GLU A 316 16.02 -18.11 6.34
C GLU A 316 17.18 -18.96 6.90
N SER A 317 18.42 -18.66 6.52
CA SER A 317 19.59 -19.40 7.01
C SER A 317 19.82 -19.32 8.52
N VAL A 318 19.29 -18.29 9.18
CA VAL A 318 19.44 -18.13 10.64
C VAL A 318 18.21 -18.66 11.39
N GLU A 319 17.04 -18.72 10.74
CA GLU A 319 15.84 -19.39 11.28
C GLU A 319 16.02 -20.91 11.34
N ASP A 320 16.70 -21.51 10.36
CA ASP A 320 16.89 -22.96 10.29
C ASP A 320 17.93 -23.52 11.29
N VAL A 321 18.69 -22.64 11.97
CA VAL A 321 19.78 -23.02 12.89
C VAL A 321 19.29 -23.21 14.34
N TRP A 322 18.00 -22.95 14.64
CA TRP A 322 17.45 -23.00 16.00
C TRP A 322 16.14 -23.77 16.13
#